data_AF-A0A2V7KEK4-F1
#
_entry.id   AF-A0A2V7KEK4-F1
#
_cell.length_a   1.000
_cell.length_b   1.000
_cell.length_c   1.000
_cell.angle_alpha   90.00
_cell.angle_beta   90.00
_cell.angle_gamma   90.00
#
_symmetry.space_group_name_H-M   'P 1'
#
loop_
_entity.id
_entity.type
_entity.pdbx_description
1 polymer ?
#
loop_
_entity_poly.entity_id
_entity_poly.type
_entity_poly.pdbx_seq_one_letter_code
_entity_poly.pdbx_strand_id
1 'polypeptide(L)' 'MNVWQAAADLVRRSGSGALATVARVRGSTPVPAGTKMLVGAGGRLIGSVGGGCVEAEVIGAALEAQ' A
#
# COMPACT_ATOMS: atom_id res chain seq x y z
N MET A 1 12.01 -4.88 3.05
CA MET A 1 11.26 -4.68 4.31
C MET A 1 9.91 -5.37 4.16
N ASN A 2 9.50 -6.21 5.12
CA ASN A 2 8.22 -6.93 5.04
C ASN A 2 7.07 -5.96 5.37
N VAL A 3 6.08 -5.86 4.48
CA VAL A 3 4.91 -4.97 4.66
C VAL A 3 4.15 -5.25 5.96
N TRP A 4 4.09 -6.50 6.41
CA TRP A 4 3.43 -6.88 7.65
C TRP A 4 4.19 -6.45 8.89
N GLN A 5 5.51 -6.57 8.86
CA GLN A 5 6.36 -6.05 9.95
C GLN A 5 6.21 -4.54 10.05
N ALA A 6 6.21 -3.85 8.92
CA ALA A 6 6.01 -2.41 8.89
C ALA A 6 4.63 -1.97 9.40
N ALA A 7 3.57 -2.70 9.02
CA ALA A 7 2.22 -2.44 9.53
C ALA A 7 2.14 -2.69 11.05
N ALA A 8 2.74 -3.78 11.53
CA ALA A 8 2.80 -4.06 12.97
C ALA A 8 3.58 -2.97 13.74
N ASP A 9 4.70 -2.50 13.19
CA ASP A 9 5.49 -1.42 13.79
C ASP A 9 4.73 -0.09 13.82
N LEU A 10 3.97 0.20 12.77
CA LEU A 10 3.12 1.39 12.70
C LEU A 10 2.08 1.39 13.83
N VAL A 11 1.37 0.26 13.99
CA VAL A 11 0.38 0.09 15.07
C VAL A 11 1.03 0.19 16.44
N ARG A 12 2.19 -0.46 16.67
CA ARG A 12 2.91 -0.39 17.96
C ARG A 12 3.33 1.02 18.34
N ARG A 13 3.59 1.88 17.36
CA ARG A 13 3.96 3.28 17.56
C ARG A 13 2.75 4.21 17.63
N SER A 14 1.53 3.67 17.68
CA SER A 14 0.27 4.43 17.64
C SER A 14 0.17 5.33 16.38
N GLY A 15 0.78 4.92 15.27
CA GLY A 15 0.68 5.61 13.99
C GLY A 15 -0.55 5.15 13.19
N SER A 16 -0.95 5.94 12.19
CA SER A 16 -2.00 5.59 11.22
C SER A 16 -1.43 5.32 9.83
N GLY A 17 -2.16 4.52 9.06
CA GLY A 17 -1.81 4.12 7.70
C GLY A 17 -2.86 3.22 7.09
N ALA A 18 -2.83 3.08 5.77
CA ALA A 18 -3.69 2.18 5.02
C ALA A 18 -2.87 1.12 4.28
N LEU A 19 -3.37 -0.12 4.27
CA LEU A 19 -2.77 -1.24 3.56
C LEU A 19 -3.55 -1.51 2.27
N ALA A 20 -3.00 -1.08 1.14
CA ALA A 20 -3.55 -1.41 -0.16
C ALA A 20 -3.17 -2.85 -0.54
N THR A 21 -4.14 -3.60 -1.09
CA THR A 21 -3.93 -4.95 -1.62
C THR A 21 -4.54 -5.04 -3.02
N VAL A 22 -3.77 -5.55 -3.98
CA VAL A 22 -4.28 -5.91 -5.31
C VAL A 22 -5.22 -7.10 -5.16
N ALA A 23 -6.53 -6.87 -5.13
CA ALA A 23 -7.51 -7.92 -4.88
C ALA A 23 -7.65 -8.91 -6.04
N ARG A 24 -7.53 -8.43 -7.28
CA ARG A 24 -7.65 -9.22 -8.52
C ARG A 24 -6.88 -8.54 -9.64
N VAL A 25 -6.40 -9.33 -10.59
CA VAL A 25 -5.82 -8.87 -11.85
C VAL A 25 -6.55 -9.50 -13.03
N ARG A 26 -6.51 -8.84 -14.20
CA ARG A 26 -7.05 -9.38 -15.45
C ARG A 26 -6.05 -9.10 -16.57
N GLY A 27 -5.67 -10.14 -17.32
CA GLY A 27 -4.66 -10.03 -18.37
C GLY A 27 -3.24 -9.93 -17.80
N SER A 28 -2.32 -9.36 -18.58
CA SER A 28 -0.94 -9.12 -18.15
C SER A 28 -0.88 -7.84 -17.32
N THR A 29 -0.45 -7.96 -16.06
CA THR A 29 -0.29 -6.83 -15.14
C THR A 29 1.13 -6.82 -14.57
N PRO A 30 1.70 -5.65 -14.22
CA PRO A 30 3.07 -5.56 -13.69
C PRO A 30 3.26 -6.31 -12.37
N VAL A 31 2.19 -6.45 -11.59
CA VAL A 31 2.17 -7.15 -10.30
C VAL A 31 1.02 -8.16 -10.24
N PRO A 32 1.17 -9.27 -9.51
CA PRO A 32 0.11 -10.26 -9.34
C PRO A 32 -0.91 -9.82 -8.28
N ALA A 33 -2.08 -10.49 -8.27
CA ALA A 33 -3.02 -10.40 -7.16
C ALA A 33 -2.35 -10.80 -5.83
N GLY A 34 -2.78 -10.18 -4.74
CA GLY A 34 -2.21 -10.36 -3.41
C GLY A 34 -1.07 -9.40 -3.08
N THR A 35 -0.46 -8.75 -4.08
CA THR A 35 0.53 -7.68 -3.91
C THR A 35 0.01 -6.60 -2.98
N LYS A 36 0.87 -6.10 -2.08
CA LYS A 36 0.50 -5.14 -1.06
C LYS A 36 1.43 -3.94 -1.04
N MET A 37 0.85 -2.81 -0.66
CA MET A 37 1.57 -1.57 -0.38
C MET A 37 1.00 -0.97 0.90
N LEU A 38 1.86 -0.58 1.83
CA LEU A 38 1.50 0.18 3.01
C LEU A 38 1.76 1.66 2.73
N VAL A 39 0.76 2.49 2.96
CA VAL A 39 0.85 3.95 2.94
C VAL A 39 0.69 4.44 4.36
N GLY A 40 1.76 4.97 4.94
CA GLY A 40 1.74 5.63 6.25
C GLY A 40 1.50 7.13 6.13
N ALA A 41 1.32 7.79 7.28
CA ALA A 41 1.21 9.24 7.37
C ALA A 41 2.32 9.97 6.58
N GLY A 42 1.95 11.10 5.96
CA GLY A 42 2.87 11.91 5.15
C GLY A 42 3.31 11.24 3.84
N GLY A 43 2.61 10.19 3.40
CA GLY A 43 2.89 9.52 2.14
C GLY A 43 4.07 8.55 2.20
N ARG A 44 4.47 8.08 3.39
CA ARG A 44 5.56 7.09 3.52
C ARG A 44 5.12 5.73 2.97
N LEU A 45 5.83 5.22 1.97
CA LEU A 45 5.46 3.99 1.26
C LEU A 45 6.35 2.80 1.62
N ILE A 46 5.75 1.62 1.72
CA ILE A 46 6.45 0.33 1.75
C ILE A 46 5.74 -0.64 0.80
N GLY A 47 6.49 -1.17 -0.16
CA GLY A 47 5.94 -1.96 -1.26
C GLY A 47 5.49 -1.08 -2.42
N SER A 48 4.95 -1.72 -3.45
CA SER A 48 4.43 -1.07 -4.65
C SER A 48 3.30 -1.94 -5.22
N VAL A 49 2.30 -1.31 -5.83
CA VAL A 49 1.19 -1.99 -6.52
C VAL A 49 1.33 -1.92 -8.05
N GLY A 50 2.52 -1.61 -8.55
CA GLY A 50 2.84 -1.64 -9.99
C GLY A 50 3.30 -0.31 -10.58
N GLY A 51 3.37 0.76 -9.78
CA GLY A 51 3.85 2.07 -10.22
C GLY A 51 2.87 2.87 -11.10
N GLY A 52 3.35 4.01 -11.61
CA GLY A 52 2.61 4.86 -12.55
C GLY A 52 1.38 5.55 -11.93
N CYS A 53 0.41 5.89 -12.78
CA CYS A 53 -0.80 6.61 -12.38
C CYS A 53 -1.63 5.82 -11.36
N VAL A 54 -1.70 4.49 -11.50
CA VAL A 54 -2.45 3.63 -10.57
C VAL A 54 -1.87 3.71 -9.16
N GLU A 55 -0.54 3.75 -9.02
CA GLU A 55 0.09 3.88 -7.70
C GLU A 55 -0.23 5.24 -7.06
N ALA A 56 -0.22 6.32 -7.84
CA ALA A 56 -0.58 7.65 -7.35
C ALA A 56 -2.04 7.72 -6.87
N GLU A 57 -2.99 7.11 -7.62
CA GLU A 57 -4.40 7.03 -7.22
C GLU A 57 -4.58 6.22 -5.93
N VAL A 58 -3.85 5.11 -5.78
CA VAL A 58 -3.89 4.28 -4.56
C VAL A 58 -3.32 5.04 -3.36
N ILE A 59 -2.25 5.82 -3.55
CA ILE A 59 -1.69 6.67 -2.48
C ILE A 59 -2.71 7.72 -2.04
N GLY A 60 -3.37 8.40 -2.99
CA GLY A 60 -4.42 9.37 -2.68
C GLY A 60 -5.57 8.75 -1.89
N ALA A 61 -6.14 7.65 -2.40
CA ALA A 61 -7.22 6.94 -1.71
C ALA A 61 -6.81 6.41 -0.33
N ALA A 62 -5.55 6.00 -0.17
CA ALA A 62 -5.01 5.57 1.10
C ALA A 62 -4.94 6.71 2.11
N LEU A 63 -4.44 7.89 1.72
CA LEU A 63 -4.34 9.06 2.59
C LEU A 63 -5.72 9.54 3.06
N GLU A 64 -6.73 9.52 2.18
CA GLU A 64 -8.11 9.88 2.52
C GLU A 64 -8.79 8.88 3.48
N ALA A 65 -8.29 7.64 3.56
CA ALA A 65 -8.86 6.58 4.38
C ALA A 65 -8.22 6.44 5.77
N GLN A 66 -7.26 7.31 6.12
CA GLN A 66 -6.49 7.25 7.37
C GLN A 66 -7.16 7.95 8.56
#